data_AF-A0A538JP06-F1
#
_entry.id   AF-A0A538JP06-F1
#
_cell.length_a   1.000
_cell.length_b   1.000
_cell.length_c   1.000
_cell.angle_alpha   90.00
_cell.angle_beta   90.00
_cell.angle_gamma   90.00
#
_symmetry.space_group_name_H-M   'P 1'
#
loop_
_entity.id
_entity.type
_entity.pdbx_description
1 polymer ?
#
loop_
_entity_poly.entity_id
_entity_poly.type
_entity_poly.pdbx_seq_one_letter_code
_entity_poly.pdbx_strand_id
1 'polypeptide(L)'
;MRLHLPVALPLVPGDRFVLREFGRDETVGGGEVLDVAPVLPAAKAQPSRSVDRVIAERGWVEADDLEPLTGERRPPTLGRWVVAPDALAATRDHVLGAVEAAGPLGVDVATFDDYERAVLATIEEVRVEGGRARRGAAHDTLATHPYLTALERAAFTPPDPEGVSRVELRELVRRGLVVERDGCYFAATAIDAAARVIASLLATTPGGVTVAQVRDALGTTRKHALPLLAHLDATGVTRRRDDVRIAGPRLPTGT
;
A
#
# COMPACT_ATOMS: atom_id res chain seq x y z
N MET A 1 -11.51 38.89 23.30
CA MET A 1 -10.49 39.96 23.18
C MET A 1 -9.12 39.30 23.07
N ARG A 2 -8.24 39.78 22.18
CA ARG A 2 -6.84 39.33 22.12
C ARG A 2 -5.94 40.44 22.64
N LEU A 3 -5.12 40.13 23.63
CA LEU A 3 -4.14 41.05 24.19
C LEU A 3 -2.76 40.71 23.62
N HIS A 4 -2.03 41.74 23.21
CA HIS A 4 -0.63 41.62 22.81
C HIS A 4 0.21 42.32 23.88
N LEU A 5 1.12 41.58 24.49
CA LEU A 5 1.97 42.08 25.56
C LEU A 5 3.30 42.53 24.97
N PRO A 6 3.88 43.64 25.43
CA PRO A 6 5.18 44.12 24.96
C PRO A 6 6.35 43.25 25.44
N VAL A 7 6.11 42.38 26.42
CA VAL A 7 7.07 41.44 26.99
C VAL A 7 6.43 40.06 27.14
N ALA A 8 7.22 39.00 27.02
CA ALA A 8 6.76 37.65 27.30
C ALA A 8 6.54 37.50 28.82
N LEU A 9 5.37 37.03 29.21
CA LEU A 9 5.02 36.73 30.59
C LEU A 9 4.74 35.23 30.74
N PRO A 10 5.17 34.58 31.83
CA PRO A 10 4.79 33.21 32.13
C PRO A 10 3.34 33.18 32.61
N LEU A 11 2.41 32.95 31.68
CA LEU A 11 0.97 32.86 31.94
C LEU A 11 0.49 31.43 31.77
N VAL A 12 -0.57 31.06 32.50
CA VAL A 12 -1.30 29.81 32.31
C VAL A 12 -2.79 30.07 32.08
N PRO A 13 -3.51 29.17 31.38
CA PRO A 13 -4.96 29.26 31.29
C PRO A 13 -5.60 29.24 32.67
N GLY A 14 -6.49 30.20 32.93
CA GLY A 14 -7.11 30.42 34.25
C GLY A 14 -6.56 31.62 35.02
N ASP A 15 -5.43 32.18 34.61
CA ASP A 15 -4.87 33.37 35.25
C ASP A 15 -5.83 34.56 35.12
N ARG A 16 -6.05 35.25 36.24
CA ARG A 16 -6.88 36.46 36.27
C ARG A 16 -6.02 37.69 36.08
N PHE A 17 -6.49 38.63 35.28
CA PHE A 17 -5.83 39.91 35.06
C PHE A 17 -6.78 41.08 35.28
N VAL A 18 -6.18 42.25 35.57
CA VAL A 18 -6.86 43.53 35.68
C VAL A 18 -6.24 44.48 34.66
N LEU A 19 -7.08 45.17 33.90
CA LEU A 19 -6.66 46.23 32.98
C LEU A 19 -6.85 47.58 33.67
N ARG A 20 -5.78 48.38 33.74
CA ARG A 20 -5.77 49.71 34.35
C ARG A 20 -5.32 50.76 33.36
N GLU A 21 -5.86 51.97 33.46
CA GLU A 21 -5.42 53.10 32.67
C GLU A 21 -4.18 53.74 33.32
N PHE A 22 -3.07 53.81 32.57
CA PHE A 22 -1.77 54.27 33.09
C PHE A 22 -1.77 55.70 33.64
N GLY A 23 -2.70 56.57 33.20
CA GLY A 23 -2.73 57.99 33.57
C GLY A 23 -3.64 58.37 34.74
N ARG A 24 -4.65 57.56 35.06
CA ARG A 24 -5.68 57.89 36.07
C ARG A 24 -5.73 56.93 37.25
N ASP A 25 -4.88 55.90 37.25
CA ASP A 25 -4.88 54.78 38.19
C ASP A 25 -6.25 54.08 38.33
N GLU A 26 -7.09 54.21 37.29
CA GLU A 26 -8.45 53.69 37.25
C GLU A 26 -8.48 52.26 36.66
N THR A 27 -9.35 51.40 37.20
CA THR A 27 -9.58 50.05 36.68
C THR A 27 -10.55 50.10 35.51
N VAL A 28 -10.06 49.75 34.33
CA VAL A 28 -10.83 49.70 33.07
C VAL A 28 -11.62 48.39 32.97
N GLY A 29 -11.11 47.32 33.56
CA GLY A 29 -11.78 46.03 33.59
C GLY A 29 -10.89 44.91 34.10
N GLY A 30 -11.35 43.68 33.95
CA GLY A 30 -10.58 42.49 34.25
C GLY A 30 -10.98 41.33 33.35
N GLY A 31 -10.27 40.22 33.48
CA GLY A 31 -10.56 39.03 32.70
C GLY A 31 -9.77 37.82 33.16
N GLU A 32 -9.92 36.73 32.41
CA GLU A 32 -9.24 35.46 32.61
C GLU A 32 -8.49 35.09 31.32
N VAL A 33 -7.30 34.53 31.46
CA VAL A 33 -6.51 34.00 30.35
C VAL A 33 -7.12 32.66 29.92
N LEU A 34 -7.59 32.58 28.68
CA LEU A 34 -8.17 31.34 28.13
C LEU A 34 -7.18 30.56 27.27
N ASP A 35 -6.36 31.27 26.50
CA ASP A 35 -5.35 30.70 25.61
C ASP A 35 -4.12 31.59 25.65
N VAL A 36 -3.00 31.01 26.07
CA VAL A 36 -1.72 31.70 26.27
C VAL A 36 -0.97 31.93 24.97
N ALA A 37 -1.20 31.09 23.96
CA ALA A 37 -0.48 31.12 22.70
C ALA A 37 -1.41 30.73 21.54
N PRO A 38 -2.41 31.56 21.21
CA PRO A 38 -3.36 31.25 20.15
C PRO A 38 -2.68 31.26 18.78
N VAL A 39 -2.88 30.19 17.99
CA VAL A 39 -2.26 30.01 16.67
C VAL A 39 -3.14 30.49 15.52
N LEU A 40 -4.46 30.57 15.73
CA LEU A 40 -5.40 31.05 14.73
C LEU A 40 -5.53 32.59 14.75
N PRO A 41 -5.93 33.22 13.63
CA PRO A 41 -6.35 34.62 13.63
C PRO A 41 -7.48 34.88 14.61
N ALA A 42 -7.53 36.06 15.22
CA ALA A 42 -8.53 36.40 16.24
C ALA A 42 -9.99 36.25 15.76
N ALA A 43 -10.23 36.39 14.45
CA ALA A 43 -11.55 36.20 13.85
C ALA A 43 -11.99 34.73 13.75
N LYS A 44 -11.06 33.77 13.85
CA LYS A 44 -11.33 32.33 13.76
C LYS A 44 -11.13 31.58 15.08
N ALA A 45 -10.29 32.11 15.96
CA ALA A 45 -9.99 31.49 17.24
C ALA A 45 -11.25 31.41 18.13
N GLN A 46 -11.44 30.27 18.79
CA GLN A 46 -12.52 30.08 19.76
C GLN A 46 -11.91 29.81 21.14
N PRO A 47 -11.40 30.84 21.84
CA PRO A 47 -10.67 30.68 23.10
C PRO A 47 -11.60 30.18 24.23
N SER A 48 -11.07 29.28 25.05
CA SER A 48 -11.70 28.51 26.13
C SER A 48 -10.58 27.78 26.88
N ARG A 49 -10.87 26.93 27.87
CA ARG A 49 -9.85 26.11 28.55
C ARG A 49 -9.77 24.67 28.05
N SER A 50 -10.40 24.36 26.91
CA SER A 50 -10.40 23.00 26.35
C SER A 50 -9.04 22.63 25.76
N VAL A 51 -8.47 21.54 26.26
CA VAL A 51 -7.24 20.92 25.73
C VAL A 51 -7.47 20.40 24.31
N ASP A 52 -8.61 19.76 24.06
CA ASP A 52 -8.96 19.21 22.73
C ASP A 52 -9.00 20.29 21.65
N ARG A 53 -9.52 21.48 21.98
CA ARG A 53 -9.51 22.62 21.06
C ARG A 53 -8.07 23.12 20.80
N VAL A 54 -7.19 23.16 21.81
CA VAL A 54 -5.77 23.55 21.60
C VAL A 54 -5.07 22.55 20.68
N ILE A 55 -5.31 21.25 20.89
CA ILE A 55 -4.78 20.19 20.02
C ILE A 55 -5.33 20.33 18.60
N ALA A 56 -6.64 20.52 18.44
CA ALA A 56 -7.30 20.65 17.13
C ALA A 56 -6.81 21.87 16.34
N GLU A 57 -6.63 23.02 16.99
CA GLU A 57 -6.15 24.25 16.30
C GLU A 57 -4.68 24.15 15.88
N ARG A 58 -3.85 23.39 16.61
CA ARG A 58 -2.41 23.22 16.33
C ARG A 58 -2.12 22.03 15.43
N GLY A 59 -2.97 21.01 15.43
CA GLY A 59 -2.80 19.75 14.71
C GLY A 59 -1.77 18.82 15.36
N TRP A 60 -0.55 19.32 15.59
CA TRP A 60 0.56 18.59 16.20
C TRP A 60 1.13 19.39 17.37
N VAL A 61 1.25 18.76 18.54
CA VAL A 61 1.81 19.37 19.75
C VAL A 61 2.75 18.38 20.40
N GLU A 62 3.97 18.78 20.80
CA GLU A 62 4.80 17.90 21.62
C GLU A 62 4.14 17.68 22.99
N ALA A 63 4.19 16.46 23.52
CA ALA A 63 3.50 16.15 24.76
C ALA A 63 3.97 17.02 25.94
N ASP A 64 5.27 17.36 25.95
CA ASP A 64 5.88 18.22 26.98
C ASP A 64 5.45 19.69 26.86
N ASP A 65 5.06 20.15 25.66
CA ASP A 65 4.57 21.51 25.43
C ASP A 65 3.08 21.68 25.75
N LEU A 66 2.33 20.58 25.84
CA LEU A 66 0.87 20.64 26.05
C LEU A 66 0.50 21.10 27.47
N GLU A 67 1.25 20.66 28.48
CA GLU A 67 0.99 21.04 29.87
C GLU A 67 1.19 22.55 30.11
N PRO A 68 2.29 23.19 29.66
CA PRO A 68 2.43 24.64 29.70
C PRO A 68 1.31 25.41 28.98
N LEU A 69 0.78 24.84 27.89
CA LEU A 69 -0.25 25.50 27.07
C LEU A 69 -1.67 25.38 27.64
N THR A 70 -1.94 24.31 28.39
CA THR A 70 -3.32 23.93 28.75
C THR A 70 -3.54 23.70 30.24
N GLY A 71 -2.47 23.56 31.03
CA GLY A 71 -2.51 23.16 32.43
C GLY A 71 -2.77 21.66 32.63
N GLU A 72 -2.90 20.87 31.55
CA GLU A 72 -3.17 19.44 31.59
C GLU A 72 -2.06 18.65 30.90
N ARG A 73 -1.54 17.63 31.57
CA ARG A 73 -0.62 16.67 30.96
C ARG A 73 -1.39 15.58 30.23
N ARG A 74 -1.03 15.33 28.97
CA ARG A 74 -1.50 14.17 28.22
C ARG A 74 -0.33 13.34 27.70
N PRO A 75 -0.42 12.01 27.73
CA PRO A 75 0.59 11.16 27.11
C PRO A 75 0.59 11.35 25.58
N PRO A 76 1.75 11.19 24.92
CA PRO A 76 1.82 11.26 23.46
C PRO A 76 0.96 10.16 22.83
N THR A 77 0.24 10.52 21.77
CA THR A 77 -0.56 9.59 20.97
C THR A 77 0.24 8.96 19.84
N LEU A 78 1.29 9.64 19.38
CA LEU A 78 2.17 9.16 18.33
C LEU A 78 3.59 9.69 18.56
N GLY A 79 4.56 8.79 18.72
CA GLY A 79 5.95 9.18 19.00
C GLY A 79 6.03 10.08 20.24
N ARG A 80 6.46 11.34 20.05
CA ARG A 80 6.53 12.38 21.09
C ARG A 80 5.37 13.38 21.08
N TRP A 81 4.41 13.21 20.16
CA TRP A 81 3.35 14.19 19.91
C TRP A 81 1.99 13.72 20.44
N VAL A 82 1.19 14.70 20.86
CA VAL A 82 -0.27 14.60 20.95
C VAL A 82 -0.84 15.20 19.68
N VAL A 83 -1.56 14.39 18.91
CA VAL A 83 -1.96 14.72 17.53
C VAL A 83 -3.47 14.84 17.44
N ALA A 84 -3.96 15.87 16.77
CA ALA A 84 -5.36 16.00 16.43
C ALA A 84 -5.79 14.89 15.46
N PRO A 85 -6.96 14.26 15.64
CA PRO A 85 -7.43 13.19 14.77
C PRO A 85 -7.42 13.57 13.28
N ASP A 86 -7.87 14.78 12.94
CA ASP A 86 -7.92 15.27 11.56
C ASP A 86 -6.52 15.48 10.97
N ALA A 87 -5.57 15.98 11.77
CA ALA A 87 -4.19 16.15 11.35
C ALA A 87 -3.50 14.80 11.13
N LEU A 88 -3.74 13.83 12.02
CA LEU A 88 -3.24 12.47 11.87
C LEU A 88 -3.80 11.80 10.60
N ALA A 89 -5.11 11.92 10.37
CA ALA A 89 -5.77 11.37 9.18
C ALA A 89 -5.21 12.00 7.89
N ALA A 90 -5.11 13.33 7.85
CA ALA A 90 -4.56 14.04 6.69
C ALA A 90 -3.11 13.65 6.39
N THR A 91 -2.25 13.56 7.41
CA THR A 91 -0.86 13.11 7.24
C THR A 91 -0.81 11.65 6.79
N ARG A 92 -1.66 10.78 7.33
CA ARG A 92 -1.75 9.37 6.89
C ARG A 92 -2.13 9.26 5.42
N ASP A 93 -3.15 9.99 4.99
CA ASP A 93 -3.59 10.01 3.59
C ASP A 93 -2.48 10.54 2.68
N HIS A 94 -1.75 11.56 3.12
CA HIS A 94 -0.60 12.10 2.38
C HIS A 94 0.52 11.05 2.21
N VAL A 95 0.93 10.39 3.29
CA VAL A 95 1.97 9.34 3.26
C VAL A 95 1.54 8.18 2.37
N LEU A 96 0.31 7.69 2.51
CA LEU A 96 -0.22 6.60 1.68
C LEU A 96 -0.27 7.00 0.19
N GLY A 97 -0.75 8.21 -0.12
CA GLY A 97 -0.79 8.74 -1.48
C GLY A 97 0.60 8.87 -2.09
N ALA A 98 1.59 9.32 -1.32
CA ALA A 98 2.99 9.41 -1.78
C ALA A 98 3.59 8.02 -2.05
N VAL A 99 3.35 7.04 -1.18
CA VAL A 99 3.80 5.65 -1.37
C VAL A 99 3.13 5.02 -2.59
N GLU A 100 1.83 5.26 -2.79
CA GLU A 100 1.08 4.75 -3.95
C GLU A 100 1.56 5.37 -5.26
N ALA A 101 1.76 6.70 -5.30
CA ALA A 101 2.27 7.41 -6.46
C ALA A 101 3.70 6.97 -6.85
N ALA A 102 4.54 6.63 -5.87
CA ALA A 102 5.89 6.11 -6.10
C ALA A 102 5.90 4.66 -6.63
N GLY A 103 4.81 3.90 -6.42
CA GLY A 103 4.64 2.56 -6.94
C GLY A 103 5.76 1.58 -6.50
N PRO A 104 6.22 0.67 -7.39
CA PRO A 104 7.19 -0.36 -7.04
C PRO A 104 8.57 0.17 -6.62
N LEU A 105 8.93 1.38 -7.07
CA LEU A 105 10.22 1.99 -6.74
C LEU A 105 10.29 2.44 -5.28
N GLY A 106 9.14 2.72 -4.67
CA GLY A 106 9.04 3.25 -3.31
C GLY A 106 9.50 4.71 -3.20
N VAL A 107 8.97 5.40 -2.20
CA VAL A 107 9.34 6.78 -1.87
C VAL A 107 10.54 6.75 -0.91
N ASP A 108 11.49 7.67 -1.10
CA ASP A 108 12.64 7.80 -0.20
C ASP A 108 12.16 8.38 1.14
N VAL A 109 12.37 7.65 2.24
CA VAL A 109 11.91 8.06 3.58
C VAL A 109 12.60 9.36 4.03
N ALA A 110 13.77 9.69 3.46
CA ALA A 110 14.45 10.94 3.75
C ALA A 110 13.70 12.19 3.23
N THR A 111 12.77 12.03 2.27
CA THR A 111 11.95 13.16 1.78
C THR A 111 10.79 13.48 2.70
N PHE A 112 10.39 12.54 3.56
CA PHE A 112 9.34 12.77 4.54
C PHE A 112 9.84 13.60 5.73
N ASP A 113 8.99 14.47 6.25
CA ASP A 113 9.26 15.21 7.47
C ASP A 113 9.11 14.33 8.73
N ASP A 114 9.30 14.92 9.92
CA ASP A 114 9.19 14.20 11.19
C ASP A 114 7.80 13.61 11.44
N TYR A 115 6.74 14.31 11.04
CA TYR A 115 5.36 13.89 11.26
C TYR A 115 5.01 12.75 10.33
N GLU A 116 5.35 12.89 9.05
CA GLU A 116 5.15 11.87 8.03
C GLU A 116 5.92 10.60 8.38
N ARG A 117 7.17 10.70 8.84
CA ARG A 117 7.94 9.54 9.31
C ARG A 117 7.33 8.88 10.53
N ALA A 118 6.80 9.66 11.48
CA ALA A 118 6.14 9.12 12.65
C ALA A 118 4.85 8.36 12.25
N VAL A 119 4.06 8.92 11.34
CA VAL A 119 2.86 8.25 10.82
C VAL A 119 3.21 7.01 10.02
N LEU A 120 4.18 7.10 9.11
CA LEU A 120 4.68 6.00 8.31
C LEU A 120 5.03 4.77 9.15
N ALA A 121 5.66 4.97 10.31
CA ALA A 121 6.06 3.90 11.22
C ALA A 121 4.86 3.12 11.83
N THR A 122 3.64 3.65 11.75
CA THR A 122 2.41 3.02 12.25
C THR A 122 1.59 2.32 11.16
N ILE A 123 1.94 2.52 9.89
CA ILE A 123 1.19 1.94 8.76
C ILE A 123 1.74 0.53 8.47
N GLU A 124 1.03 -0.49 8.94
CA GLU A 124 1.42 -1.91 8.74
C GLU A 124 1.49 -2.32 7.25
N GLU A 125 0.70 -1.66 6.40
CA GLU A 125 0.63 -1.94 4.95
C GLU A 125 1.85 -1.41 4.19
N VAL A 126 2.75 -0.65 4.84
CA VAL A 126 3.92 -0.04 4.23
C VAL A 126 5.18 -0.62 4.86
N ARG A 127 6.08 -1.14 4.04
CA ARG A 127 7.39 -1.63 4.48
C ARG A 127 8.48 -0.65 4.07
N VAL A 128 9.40 -0.41 5.00
CA VAL A 128 10.60 0.39 4.77
C VAL A 128 11.79 -0.53 4.59
N GLU A 129 12.40 -0.52 3.40
CA GLU A 129 13.60 -1.30 3.09
C GLU A 129 14.62 -0.44 2.34
N GLY A 130 15.88 -0.44 2.79
CA GLY A 130 16.94 0.35 2.16
C GLY A 130 16.65 1.87 2.15
N GLY A 131 15.96 2.37 3.18
CA GLY A 131 15.55 3.78 3.26
C GLY A 131 14.37 4.16 2.37
N ARG A 132 13.72 3.20 1.70
CA ARG A 132 12.54 3.45 0.87
C ARG A 132 11.29 2.82 1.45
N ALA A 133 10.22 3.60 1.51
CA ALA A 133 8.89 3.14 1.87
C ALA A 133 8.15 2.67 0.61
N ARG A 134 7.65 1.45 0.66
CA ARG A 134 6.82 0.84 -0.38
C ARG A 134 5.64 0.17 0.29
N ARG A 135 4.50 0.03 -0.41
CA ARG A 135 3.46 -0.87 0.09
C ARG A 135 4.13 -2.23 0.35
N GLY A 136 4.14 -2.66 1.61
CA GLY A 136 4.36 -4.07 1.93
C GLY A 136 3.38 -4.85 1.08
N ALA A 137 3.74 -6.06 0.65
CA ALA A 137 2.79 -6.91 -0.06
C ALA A 137 1.53 -7.06 0.79
N ALA A 138 0.55 -6.16 0.59
CA ALA A 138 -0.81 -6.32 1.03
C ALA A 138 -1.18 -7.68 0.46
N HIS A 139 -1.66 -8.58 1.33
CA HIS A 139 -2.32 -9.84 1.00
C HIS A 139 -2.49 -10.02 -0.51
N ASP A 140 -1.61 -10.84 -1.09
CA ASP A 140 -1.35 -11.06 -2.51
C ASP A 140 -2.56 -10.79 -3.44
N THR A 141 -2.84 -9.52 -3.74
CA THR A 141 -3.98 -9.12 -4.60
C THR A 141 -3.83 -9.68 -6.01
N LEU A 142 -2.60 -10.02 -6.39
CA LEU A 142 -2.28 -10.70 -7.64
C LEU A 142 -2.60 -12.20 -7.59
N ALA A 143 -2.38 -12.90 -6.46
CA ALA A 143 -2.84 -14.29 -6.31
C ALA A 143 -4.38 -14.39 -6.26
N THR A 144 -5.06 -13.36 -5.76
CA THR A 144 -6.53 -13.29 -5.81
C THR A 144 -7.05 -12.51 -7.01
N HIS A 145 -6.21 -12.22 -8.02
CA HIS A 145 -6.62 -11.39 -9.15
C HIS A 145 -7.74 -12.07 -9.95
N PRO A 146 -8.81 -11.35 -10.34
CA PRO A 146 -9.94 -11.94 -11.07
C PRO A 146 -9.52 -12.64 -12.37
N TYR A 147 -8.55 -12.08 -13.08
CA TYR A 147 -8.01 -12.71 -14.30
C TYR A 147 -7.26 -14.01 -14.01
N LEU A 148 -6.47 -14.09 -12.93
CA LEU A 148 -5.80 -15.34 -12.56
C LEU A 148 -6.85 -16.41 -12.20
N THR A 149 -7.86 -16.04 -11.43
CA THR A 149 -9.00 -16.93 -11.13
C THR A 149 -9.70 -17.43 -12.39
N ALA A 150 -9.89 -16.56 -13.39
CA ALA A 150 -10.48 -16.93 -14.67
C ALA A 150 -9.58 -17.89 -15.47
N LEU A 151 -8.27 -17.65 -15.49
CA LEU A 151 -7.29 -18.54 -16.12
C LEU A 151 -7.27 -19.92 -15.46
N GLU A 152 -7.30 -19.99 -14.12
CA GLU A 152 -7.33 -21.26 -13.39
C GLU A 152 -8.60 -22.07 -13.68
N ARG A 153 -9.76 -21.41 -13.80
CA ARG A 153 -11.02 -22.07 -14.13
C ARG A 153 -11.08 -22.59 -15.57
N ALA A 154 -10.52 -21.84 -16.52
CA ALA A 154 -10.53 -22.21 -17.93
C ALA A 154 -9.34 -23.11 -18.33
N ALA A 155 -8.34 -23.24 -17.47
CA ALA A 155 -7.15 -24.08 -17.59
C ALA A 155 -6.47 -24.02 -18.97
N PHE A 156 -6.84 -24.93 -19.88
CA PHE A 156 -6.23 -25.07 -21.21
C PHE A 156 -6.88 -24.22 -22.30
N THR A 157 -7.94 -23.47 -21.97
CA THR A 157 -8.67 -22.58 -22.89
C THR A 157 -8.73 -21.17 -22.29
N PRO A 158 -7.57 -20.51 -22.10
CA PRO A 158 -7.52 -19.26 -21.37
C PRO A 158 -8.30 -18.13 -22.07
N PRO A 159 -9.05 -17.31 -21.31
CA PRO A 159 -9.65 -16.09 -21.86
C PRO A 159 -8.58 -15.04 -22.21
N ASP A 160 -8.90 -14.20 -23.20
CA ASP A 160 -8.10 -13.03 -23.51
C ASP A 160 -8.15 -12.04 -22.32
N PRO A 161 -7.09 -11.25 -22.07
CA PRO A 161 -6.99 -10.36 -20.90
C PRO A 161 -7.81 -9.07 -21.06
N GLU A 162 -9.10 -9.22 -21.38
CA GLU A 162 -10.02 -8.09 -21.53
C GLU A 162 -10.18 -7.35 -20.19
N GLY A 163 -9.95 -6.03 -20.21
CA GLY A 163 -10.06 -5.17 -19.02
C GLY A 163 -8.88 -5.25 -18.04
N VAL A 164 -7.83 -6.03 -18.34
CA VAL A 164 -6.62 -6.11 -17.51
C VAL A 164 -5.56 -5.14 -18.04
N SER A 165 -4.96 -4.32 -17.17
CA SER A 165 -3.92 -3.38 -17.60
C SER A 165 -2.62 -4.10 -17.98
N ARG A 166 -1.82 -3.49 -18.87
CA ARG A 166 -0.51 -4.02 -19.25
C ARG A 166 0.47 -4.12 -18.07
N VAL A 167 0.31 -3.27 -17.06
CA VAL A 167 1.15 -3.27 -15.86
C VAL A 167 0.82 -4.48 -15.00
N GLU A 168 -0.47 -4.77 -14.77
CA GLU A 168 -0.93 -5.94 -14.02
C GLU A 168 -0.50 -7.25 -14.70
N LEU A 169 -0.68 -7.36 -16.02
CA LEU A 169 -0.24 -8.54 -16.78
C LEU A 169 1.27 -8.78 -16.65
N ARG A 170 2.07 -7.72 -16.77
CA ARG A 170 3.52 -7.82 -16.63
C ARG A 170 3.91 -8.30 -15.23
N GLU A 171 3.25 -7.80 -14.19
CA GLU A 171 3.53 -8.22 -12.82
C GLU A 171 3.09 -9.66 -12.54
N LEU A 172 1.93 -10.11 -13.05
CA LEU A 172 1.49 -11.50 -12.96
C LEU A 172 2.49 -12.47 -13.61
N VAL A 173 3.04 -12.08 -14.77
CA VAL A 173 4.08 -12.87 -15.47
C VAL A 173 5.40 -12.83 -14.73
N ARG A 174 5.84 -11.66 -14.26
CA ARG A 174 7.10 -11.49 -13.53
C ARG A 174 7.12 -12.32 -12.24
N ARG A 175 5.98 -12.46 -11.57
CA ARG A 175 5.82 -13.29 -10.36
C ARG A 175 5.69 -14.79 -10.64
N GLY A 176 5.57 -15.19 -11.90
CA GLY A 176 5.39 -16.58 -12.29
C GLY A 176 4.01 -17.16 -11.99
N LEU A 177 3.00 -16.31 -11.72
CA LEU A 177 1.61 -16.75 -11.53
C LEU A 177 0.92 -17.03 -12.87
N VAL A 178 1.30 -16.25 -13.89
CA VAL A 178 0.84 -16.39 -15.27
C VAL A 178 2.04 -16.62 -16.18
N VAL A 179 1.87 -17.47 -17.19
CA VAL A 179 2.85 -17.73 -18.24
C VAL A 179 2.30 -17.16 -19.55
N GLU A 180 3.00 -16.20 -20.12
CA GLU A 180 2.71 -15.68 -21.47
C GLU A 180 3.53 -16.47 -22.51
N ARG A 181 2.85 -16.88 -23.58
CA ARG A 181 3.49 -17.48 -24.74
C ARG A 181 2.67 -17.23 -25.99
N ASP A 182 3.31 -16.69 -27.02
CA ASP A 182 2.73 -16.44 -28.34
C ASP A 182 1.38 -15.67 -28.27
N GLY A 183 1.27 -14.71 -27.34
CA GLY A 183 0.07 -13.92 -27.12
C GLY A 183 -1.04 -14.61 -26.32
N CYS A 184 -0.83 -15.84 -25.86
CA CYS A 184 -1.71 -16.54 -24.93
C CYS A 184 -1.16 -16.47 -23.50
N TYR A 185 -2.05 -16.39 -22.52
CA TYR A 185 -1.71 -16.36 -21.10
C TYR A 185 -2.27 -17.60 -20.43
N PHE A 186 -1.47 -18.31 -19.64
CA PHE A 186 -1.91 -19.49 -18.90
C PHE A 186 -1.60 -19.31 -17.42
N ALA A 187 -2.46 -19.80 -16.52
CA ALA A 187 -2.08 -19.92 -15.13
C ALA A 187 -0.91 -20.93 -15.01
N ALA A 188 0.04 -20.68 -14.11
CA ALA A 188 1.15 -21.60 -13.88
C ALA A 188 0.65 -23.02 -13.52
N THR A 189 -0.42 -23.10 -12.73
CA THR A 189 -1.10 -24.35 -12.38
C THR A 189 -1.63 -25.11 -13.60
N ALA A 190 -2.05 -24.41 -14.65
CA ALA A 190 -2.46 -25.02 -15.91
C ALA A 190 -1.27 -25.57 -16.70
N ILE A 191 -0.10 -24.91 -16.67
CA ILE A 191 1.13 -25.45 -17.26
C ILE A 191 1.49 -26.79 -16.59
N ASP A 192 1.47 -26.83 -15.26
CA ASP A 192 1.78 -28.04 -14.50
C ASP A 192 0.78 -29.17 -14.77
N ALA A 193 -0.51 -28.83 -14.88
CA ALA A 193 -1.54 -29.79 -15.23
C ALA A 193 -1.35 -30.35 -16.65
N ALA A 194 -1.02 -29.50 -17.63
CA ALA A 194 -0.74 -29.93 -18.99
C ALA A 194 0.49 -30.86 -19.04
N ALA A 195 1.55 -30.53 -18.30
CA ALA A 195 2.75 -31.36 -18.20
C ALA A 195 2.42 -32.76 -17.65
N ARG A 196 1.58 -32.87 -16.63
CA ARG A 196 1.12 -34.16 -16.08
C ARG A 196 0.30 -34.97 -17.09
N VAL A 197 -0.64 -34.34 -17.80
CA VAL A 197 -1.43 -35.03 -18.84
C VAL A 197 -0.52 -35.57 -19.95
N ILE A 198 0.45 -34.76 -20.40
CA ILE A 198 1.40 -35.18 -21.44
C ILE A 198 2.32 -36.29 -20.94
N ALA A 199 2.75 -36.26 -19.68
CA ALA A 199 3.51 -37.34 -19.09
C ALA A 199 2.74 -38.68 -19.12
N SER A 200 1.45 -38.66 -18.78
CA SER A 200 0.58 -39.84 -18.86
C SER A 200 0.41 -40.35 -20.30
N LEU A 201 0.29 -39.45 -21.28
CA LEU A 201 0.24 -39.84 -22.70
C LEU A 201 1.56 -40.46 -23.18
N LEU A 202 2.70 -39.91 -22.76
CA LEU A 202 4.02 -40.43 -23.13
C LEU A 202 4.34 -41.76 -22.46
N ALA A 203 3.78 -42.04 -21.29
CA ALA A 203 3.89 -43.34 -20.64
C ALA A 203 3.22 -44.45 -21.46
N THR A 204 2.08 -44.15 -22.10
CA THR A 204 1.38 -45.10 -22.99
C THR A 204 1.92 -45.10 -24.41
N THR A 205 2.49 -43.98 -24.86
CA THR A 205 3.06 -43.80 -26.20
C THR A 205 4.50 -43.27 -26.14
N PRO A 206 5.50 -44.12 -25.77
CA PRO A 206 6.89 -43.68 -25.62
C PRO A 206 7.54 -43.18 -26.91
N GLY A 207 6.98 -43.56 -28.07
CA GLY A 207 7.44 -43.11 -29.40
C GLY A 207 7.21 -41.62 -29.65
N GLY A 208 6.36 -40.98 -28.85
CA GLY A 208 6.02 -39.56 -28.92
C GLY A 208 4.55 -39.31 -29.23
N VAL A 209 4.07 -38.12 -28.88
CA VAL A 209 2.68 -37.68 -29.04
C VAL A 209 2.59 -36.53 -30.03
N THR A 210 1.60 -36.59 -30.92
CA THR A 210 1.33 -35.52 -31.89
C THR A 210 0.61 -34.35 -31.23
N VAL A 211 0.64 -33.16 -31.87
CA VAL A 211 -0.14 -32.00 -31.42
C VAL A 211 -1.64 -32.31 -31.35
N ALA A 212 -2.16 -33.10 -32.30
CA ALA A 212 -3.57 -33.47 -32.34
C ALA A 212 -3.97 -34.30 -31.11
N GLN A 213 -3.16 -35.30 -30.75
CA GLN A 213 -3.39 -36.11 -29.55
C GLN A 213 -3.33 -35.29 -28.26
N VAL A 214 -2.37 -34.37 -28.16
CA VAL A 214 -2.27 -33.47 -26.98
C VAL A 214 -3.47 -32.53 -26.90
N ARG A 215 -3.88 -31.94 -28.04
CA ARG A 215 -5.07 -31.09 -28.12
C ARG A 215 -6.31 -31.84 -27.63
N ASP A 216 -6.52 -33.05 -28.14
CA ASP A 216 -7.70 -33.87 -27.83
C ASP A 216 -7.71 -34.28 -26.35
N ALA A 217 -6.55 -34.66 -25.81
CA ALA A 217 -6.42 -35.02 -24.40
C ALA A 217 -6.61 -33.84 -23.44
N LEU A 218 -6.19 -32.63 -23.83
CA LEU A 218 -6.39 -31.41 -23.04
C LEU A 218 -7.77 -30.77 -23.29
N GLY A 219 -8.58 -31.29 -24.23
CA GLY A 219 -9.88 -30.72 -24.57
C GLY A 219 -9.81 -29.26 -25.04
N THR A 220 -8.74 -28.88 -25.74
CA THR A 220 -8.48 -27.49 -26.16
C THR A 220 -8.42 -27.36 -27.69
N THR A 221 -8.09 -26.17 -28.19
CA THR A 221 -7.89 -25.91 -29.63
C THR A 221 -6.41 -25.82 -29.98
N ARG A 222 -6.10 -25.88 -31.28
CA ARG A 222 -4.72 -25.69 -31.77
C ARG A 222 -4.14 -24.32 -31.38
N LYS A 223 -4.99 -23.28 -31.25
CA LYS A 223 -4.62 -21.93 -30.81
C LYS A 223 -3.91 -21.95 -29.45
N HIS A 224 -4.40 -22.76 -28.50
CA HIS A 224 -3.86 -22.82 -27.15
C HIS A 224 -2.90 -23.99 -26.91
N ALA A 225 -3.10 -25.12 -27.60
CA ALA A 225 -2.20 -26.26 -27.49
C ALA A 225 -0.78 -25.94 -27.97
N LEU A 226 -0.63 -25.15 -29.04
CA LEU A 226 0.70 -24.83 -29.58
C LEU A 226 1.54 -23.98 -28.62
N PRO A 227 1.06 -22.86 -28.06
CA PRO A 227 1.81 -22.09 -27.06
C PRO A 227 2.14 -22.88 -25.79
N LEU A 228 1.21 -23.70 -25.29
CA LEU A 228 1.46 -24.61 -24.16
C LEU A 228 2.65 -25.53 -24.45
N LEU A 229 2.60 -26.22 -25.59
CA LEU A 229 3.66 -27.12 -26.01
C LEU A 229 4.99 -26.38 -26.24
N ALA A 230 4.96 -25.19 -26.83
CA ALA A 230 6.14 -24.37 -27.03
C ALA A 230 6.78 -23.95 -25.69
N HIS A 231 5.97 -23.68 -24.66
CA HIS A 231 6.46 -23.40 -23.31
C HIS A 231 7.09 -24.65 -22.68
N LEU A 232 6.43 -25.81 -22.76
CA LEU A 232 6.94 -27.08 -22.23
C LEU A 232 8.22 -27.53 -22.94
N ASP A 233 8.34 -27.29 -24.24
CA ASP A 233 9.56 -27.54 -25.01
C ASP A 233 10.69 -26.62 -24.54
N ALA A 234 10.41 -25.32 -24.34
CA ALA A 234 11.39 -24.34 -23.89
C ALA A 234 11.87 -24.59 -22.44
N THR A 235 11.00 -25.09 -21.57
CA THR A 235 11.36 -25.45 -20.19
C THR A 235 11.89 -26.88 -20.08
N GLY A 236 12.02 -27.62 -21.18
CA GLY A 236 12.60 -28.96 -21.21
C GLY A 236 11.72 -30.05 -20.58
N VAL A 237 10.42 -29.79 -20.42
CA VAL A 237 9.43 -30.80 -20.04
C VAL A 237 9.17 -31.75 -21.21
N THR A 238 9.07 -31.22 -22.42
CA THR A 238 8.98 -32.00 -23.66
C THR A 238 10.11 -31.65 -24.61
N ARG A 239 10.31 -32.47 -25.64
CA ARG A 239 11.16 -32.12 -26.80
C ARG A 239 10.43 -32.44 -28.08
N ARG A 240 10.42 -31.50 -29.03
CA ARG A 240 9.91 -31.73 -30.37
C ARG A 240 10.88 -32.59 -31.19
N ARG A 241 10.37 -33.65 -31.80
CA ARG A 241 11.06 -34.48 -32.81
C ARG A 241 10.10 -34.65 -33.98
N ASP A 242 10.39 -33.94 -35.07
CA ASP A 242 9.53 -33.87 -36.26
C ASP A 242 8.10 -33.41 -35.90
N ASP A 243 7.11 -34.28 -36.11
CA ASP A 243 5.69 -34.03 -35.86
C ASP A 243 5.21 -34.47 -34.47
N VAL A 244 6.09 -35.12 -33.69
CA VAL A 244 5.78 -35.60 -32.35
C VAL A 244 6.58 -34.86 -31.28
N ARG A 245 6.11 -34.96 -30.04
CA ARG A 245 6.85 -34.58 -28.85
C ARG A 245 7.17 -35.81 -28.04
N ILE A 246 8.40 -35.89 -27.56
CA ILE A 246 8.91 -36.95 -26.70
C ILE A 246 9.22 -36.37 -25.31
N ALA A 247 9.47 -37.27 -24.35
CA ALA A 247 9.82 -36.91 -22.99
C ALA A 247 11.08 -36.01 -22.95
N GLY A 248 10.99 -34.88 -22.24
CA GLY A 248 12.12 -34.04 -21.91
C GLY A 248 12.74 -34.40 -20.56
N PRO A 249 13.92 -33.85 -20.23
CA PRO A 249 14.61 -34.12 -18.97
C PRO A 249 13.85 -33.66 -17.72
N ARG A 250 12.88 -32.74 -17.85
CA ARG A 250 12.05 -32.24 -16.74
C ARG A 250 10.61 -32.75 -16.81
N LEU A 251 10.33 -33.78 -17.61
CA LEU A 251 8.99 -34.37 -17.65
C LEU A 251 8.63 -34.86 -16.24
N PRO A 252 7.49 -34.46 -15.66
CA PRO A 252 7.11 -34.91 -14.34
C PRO A 252 6.91 -36.43 -14.36
N THR A 253 7.61 -37.12 -13.46
CA THR A 253 7.33 -38.52 -13.15
C THR A 253 5.96 -38.58 -12.46
N GLY A 254 5.06 -39.43 -12.96
CA GLY A 254 3.68 -39.52 -12.48
C GLY A 254 3.59 -39.63 -10.95
N THR A 255 2.56 -39.02 -10.38
CA THR A 255 2.12 -39.26 -9.00
C THR A 255 1.45 -40.63 -8.90
#